data_AF-A0A4R2TW19-F1
#
_entry.id   AF-A0A4R2TW19-F1
#
_cell.length_a   1.000
_cell.length_b   1.000
_cell.length_c   1.000
_cell.angle_alpha   90.00
_cell.angle_beta   90.00
_cell.angle_gamma   90.00
#
_symmetry.space_group_name_H-M   'P 1'
#
loop_
_entity.id
_entity.type
_entity.pdbx_description
1 polymer ?
#
loop_
_entity_poly.entity_id
_entity_poly.type
_entity_poly.pdbx_seq_one_letter_code
_entity_poly.pdbx_strand_id
1 'polypeptide(L)'
;MRPLFRLIALLCLCLGYALPAQAAVTITFWSHELGNSFPHAFFTLRGVPDAGGAPVDANFGFTAKSVSPALLMGPVSGKLDIAKPTYVAGSDAQFSVVMTDGQYTQVLKLVDAWSEGKPDSVYRLGDHNCVHFVKEAARIVGLSGLDQTKLMKKPRSYLKAVGAANIGRVIPVGMHGKAYLASLAPIVPVGAVPATSASAVAAYQSATAALTQPTSASPR
;
A
#
# COMPACT_ATOMS: atom_id res chain seq x y z
N MET A 1 25.62 35.13 32.34
CA MET A 1 26.04 34.32 31.16
C MET A 1 25.73 32.83 31.31
N ARG A 2 26.04 32.17 32.44
CA ARG A 2 25.70 30.75 32.71
C ARG A 2 24.22 30.33 32.48
N PRO A 3 23.20 31.09 32.91
CA PRO A 3 21.80 30.70 32.69
C PRO A 3 21.40 30.76 31.20
N LEU A 4 21.97 31.69 30.44
CA LEU A 4 21.73 31.82 29.00
C LEU A 4 22.30 30.63 28.22
N PHE A 5 23.52 30.17 28.57
CA PHE A 5 24.10 28.97 27.97
C PHE A 5 23.32 27.69 28.30
N ARG A 6 22.74 27.57 29.51
CA ARG A 6 21.87 26.44 29.88
C ARG A 6 20.56 26.47 29.10
N LEU A 7 19.97 27.65 28.90
CA LEU A 7 18.76 27.82 28.11
C LEU A 7 19.00 27.46 26.64
N ILE A 8 20.11 27.93 26.06
CA ILE A 8 20.51 27.60 24.69
C ILE A 8 20.78 26.11 24.53
N ALA A 9 21.48 25.48 25.48
CA ALA A 9 21.73 24.04 25.46
C ALA A 9 20.42 23.22 25.57
N LEU A 10 19.47 23.65 26.41
CA LEU A 10 18.15 23.03 26.50
C LEU A 10 17.36 23.20 25.20
N LEU A 11 17.41 24.39 24.59
CA LEU A 11 16.71 24.69 23.34
C LEU A 11 17.30 23.85 22.19
N CYS A 12 18.63 23.75 22.08
CA CYS A 12 19.31 22.88 21.11
C CYS A 12 18.99 21.40 21.33
N LEU A 13 18.85 20.95 22.59
CA LEU A 13 18.43 19.59 22.89
C LEU A 13 16.96 19.34 22.49
N CYS A 14 16.05 20.28 22.76
CA CYS A 14 14.64 20.18 22.37
C CYS A 14 14.44 20.21 20.85
N LEU A 15 15.20 21.03 20.11
CA LEU A 15 15.13 21.05 18.64
C LEU A 15 15.82 19.84 17.99
N GLY A 16 16.85 19.26 18.63
CA GLY A 16 17.56 18.08 18.11
C GLY A 16 16.76 16.78 18.14
N TYR A 17 15.68 16.70 18.93
CA TYR A 17 14.81 15.51 19.05
C TYR A 17 13.51 15.57 18.25
N ALA A 18 13.20 16.70 17.60
CA ALA A 18 12.05 16.81 16.71
C ALA A 18 12.38 16.17 15.35
N LEU A 19 12.57 14.86 15.31
CA LEU A 19 12.53 14.12 14.05
C LEU A 19 11.15 14.36 13.42
N PRO A 20 11.06 14.62 12.10
CA PRO A 20 9.77 14.73 11.44
C PRO A 20 9.04 13.40 11.67
N ALA A 21 8.00 13.45 12.49
CA ALA A 21 7.00 12.41 12.48
C ALA A 21 6.55 12.25 11.01
N GLN A 22 6.61 11.04 10.47
CA GLN A 22 6.14 10.73 9.13
C GLN A 22 4.61 10.85 9.12
N ALA A 23 4.12 12.09 9.16
CA ALA A 23 2.75 12.46 8.87
C ALA A 23 2.63 12.46 7.34
N ALA A 24 1.92 11.44 6.86
CA ALA A 24 1.47 11.14 5.51
C ALA A 24 1.75 9.67 5.17
N VAL A 25 0.85 9.07 4.39
CA VAL A 25 1.05 7.73 3.83
C VAL A 25 1.66 7.85 2.44
N THR A 26 2.77 7.17 2.23
CA THR A 26 3.41 7.04 0.91
C THR A 26 2.91 5.77 0.23
N ILE A 27 2.37 5.92 -0.99
CA ILE A 27 2.17 4.80 -1.90
C ILE A 27 3.44 4.58 -2.73
N THR A 28 3.90 3.34 -2.87
CA THR A 28 4.98 3.00 -3.79
C THR A 28 4.51 1.96 -4.77
N PHE A 29 4.80 2.15 -6.05
CA PHE A 29 4.40 1.25 -7.13
C PHE A 29 5.56 0.33 -7.49
N TRP A 30 5.25 -0.96 -7.58
CA TRP A 30 6.23 -2.03 -7.72
C TRP A 30 5.94 -2.86 -8.96
N SER A 31 7.01 -3.34 -9.58
CA SER A 31 6.91 -4.38 -10.61
C SER A 31 7.74 -5.58 -10.21
N HIS A 32 7.26 -6.76 -10.54
CA HIS A 32 8.02 -8.00 -10.50
C HIS A 32 8.05 -8.58 -11.91
N GLU A 33 9.25 -8.86 -12.42
CA GLU A 33 9.42 -9.46 -13.74
C GLU A 33 10.08 -10.84 -13.61
N LEU A 34 9.81 -11.67 -14.61
CA LEU A 34 9.97 -13.12 -14.60
C LEU A 34 11.36 -13.66 -14.21
N GLY A 35 11.32 -14.56 -13.22
CA GLY A 35 12.02 -15.86 -13.14
C GLY A 35 10.98 -16.99 -13.22
N ASN A 36 10.58 -17.60 -12.09
CA ASN A 36 9.53 -18.65 -12.02
C ASN A 36 8.07 -18.14 -11.85
N SER A 37 7.84 -16.82 -11.84
CA SER A 37 6.54 -16.20 -11.50
C SER A 37 6.00 -15.34 -12.64
N PHE A 38 4.68 -15.30 -12.82
CA PHE A 38 4.04 -14.43 -13.81
C PHE A 38 4.33 -12.94 -13.50
N PRO A 39 4.60 -12.08 -14.50
CA PRO A 39 4.87 -10.67 -14.28
C PRO A 39 3.74 -10.02 -13.48
N HIS A 40 4.11 -9.15 -12.54
CA HIS A 40 3.15 -8.58 -11.60
C HIS A 40 3.40 -7.10 -11.35
N ALA A 41 2.32 -6.35 -11.11
CA ALA A 41 2.38 -5.01 -10.53
C ALA A 41 1.52 -4.97 -9.27
N PHE A 42 2.01 -4.26 -8.27
CA PHE A 42 1.34 -4.06 -7.00
C PHE A 42 1.79 -2.73 -6.40
N PHE A 43 1.19 -2.31 -5.30
CA PHE A 43 1.66 -1.15 -4.54
C PHE A 43 1.80 -1.45 -3.06
N THR A 44 2.66 -0.70 -2.38
CA THR A 44 2.78 -0.70 -0.91
C THR A 44 2.26 0.63 -0.36
N LEU A 45 1.65 0.59 0.82
CA LEU A 45 1.26 1.76 1.60
C LEU A 45 2.10 1.78 2.87
N ARG A 46 2.84 2.87 3.09
CA ARG A 46 3.72 3.01 4.25
C ARG A 46 3.61 4.41 4.87
N GLY A 47 3.39 4.51 6.18
CA GLY A 47 3.41 5.78 6.90
C GLY A 47 2.33 5.87 7.99
N VAL A 48 2.02 7.10 8.42
CA VAL A 48 0.92 7.39 9.36
C VAL A 48 0.02 8.44 8.70
N PRO A 49 -1.31 8.28 8.66
CA PRO A 49 -2.22 9.31 8.14
C PRO A 49 -2.03 10.65 8.87
N ASP A 50 -2.21 11.76 8.14
CA ASP A 50 -2.02 13.11 8.67
C ASP A 50 -3.02 13.45 9.78
N ALA A 51 -4.26 12.99 9.64
CA ALA A 51 -5.32 13.08 10.65
C ALA A 51 -5.05 12.22 11.89
N GLY A 52 -3.95 11.46 11.91
CA GLY A 52 -3.63 10.49 12.95
C GLY A 52 -4.27 9.13 12.71
N GLY A 53 -3.85 8.14 13.51
CA GLY A 53 -4.33 6.76 13.42
C GLY A 53 -3.22 5.74 13.54
N ALA A 54 -3.56 4.47 13.28
CA ALA A 54 -2.58 3.40 13.28
C ALA A 54 -1.59 3.57 12.10
N PRO A 55 -0.29 3.30 12.31
CA PRO A 55 0.66 3.21 11.21
C PRO A 55 0.22 2.12 10.22
N VAL A 56 0.47 2.37 8.94
CA VAL A 56 0.24 1.40 7.87
C VAL A 56 1.56 0.95 7.27
N ASP A 57 1.71 -0.37 7.12
CA ASP A 57 2.79 -1.02 6.37
C ASP A 57 2.19 -2.22 5.65
N ALA A 58 1.57 -1.96 4.51
CA ALA A 58 0.75 -2.93 3.79
C ALA A 58 1.12 -2.96 2.31
N ASN A 59 0.76 -4.05 1.63
CA ASN A 59 0.93 -4.17 0.20
C ASN A 59 -0.29 -4.83 -0.44
N PHE A 60 -0.60 -4.42 -1.68
CA PHE A 60 -1.78 -4.84 -2.40
C PHE A 60 -1.46 -5.01 -3.89
N GLY A 61 -1.61 -6.23 -4.38
CA GLY A 61 -1.69 -6.58 -5.79
C GLY A 61 -3.05 -7.18 -6.12
N PHE A 62 -3.26 -7.53 -7.40
CA PHE A 62 -4.46 -8.25 -7.83
C PHE A 62 -4.12 -9.33 -8.83
N THR A 63 -4.57 -10.55 -8.57
CA THR A 63 -4.19 -11.73 -9.35
C THR A 63 -5.36 -12.71 -9.49
N ALA A 64 -5.21 -13.69 -10.37
CA ALA A 64 -6.14 -14.80 -10.44
C ALA A 64 -6.00 -15.70 -9.21
N LYS A 65 -7.13 -16.23 -8.72
CA LYS A 65 -7.13 -17.16 -7.57
C LYS A 65 -6.35 -18.45 -7.87
N SER A 66 -6.40 -18.90 -9.13
CA SER A 66 -5.61 -20.01 -9.66
C SER A 66 -5.01 -19.65 -11.02
N VAL A 67 -3.71 -19.88 -11.18
CA VAL A 67 -3.00 -19.68 -12.45
C VAL A 67 -3.12 -20.95 -13.28
N SER A 68 -3.90 -20.91 -14.36
CA SER A 68 -4.14 -22.04 -15.26
C SER A 68 -4.39 -21.55 -16.69
N PRO A 69 -4.38 -22.44 -17.71
CA PRO A 69 -4.74 -22.07 -19.07
C PRO A 69 -6.13 -21.42 -19.22
N ALA A 70 -7.04 -21.62 -18.25
CA ALA A 70 -8.36 -20.99 -18.22
C ALA A 70 -8.30 -19.45 -18.26
N LEU A 71 -7.18 -18.84 -17.82
CA LEU A 71 -6.93 -17.41 -17.92
C LEU A 71 -6.99 -16.86 -19.35
N LEU A 72 -6.74 -17.72 -20.34
CA LEU A 72 -6.80 -17.37 -21.77
C LEU A 72 -8.20 -17.58 -22.36
N MET A 73 -9.07 -18.31 -21.66
CA MET A 73 -10.39 -18.73 -22.16
C MET A 73 -11.53 -17.83 -21.68
N GLY A 74 -11.29 -16.98 -20.68
CA GLY A 74 -12.31 -16.06 -20.19
C GLY A 74 -12.07 -15.52 -18.79
N PRO A 75 -13.10 -14.92 -18.18
CA PRO A 75 -13.05 -14.46 -16.80
C PRO A 75 -12.88 -15.61 -15.81
N VAL A 76 -12.03 -15.41 -14.80
CA VAL A 76 -11.85 -16.33 -13.68
C VAL A 76 -11.98 -15.58 -12.35
N SER A 77 -12.11 -16.30 -11.24
CA SER A 77 -12.06 -15.67 -9.92
C SER A 77 -10.69 -15.00 -9.70
N GLY A 78 -10.73 -13.72 -9.37
CA GLY A 78 -9.59 -12.93 -8.91
C GLY A 78 -9.52 -12.89 -7.38
N LYS A 79 -8.43 -12.33 -6.89
CA LYS A 79 -8.20 -12.03 -5.48
C LYS A 79 -7.19 -10.91 -5.33
N LEU A 80 -7.23 -10.24 -4.19
CA LEU A 80 -6.12 -9.42 -3.75
C LEU A 80 -4.91 -10.33 -3.47
N ASP A 81 -3.75 -9.88 -3.94
CA ASP A 81 -2.49 -10.53 -3.68
C ASP A 81 -1.73 -9.73 -2.62
N ILE A 82 -1.60 -10.29 -1.42
CA ILE A 82 -0.77 -9.74 -0.36
C ILE A 82 0.59 -10.44 -0.46
N ALA A 83 1.52 -9.77 -1.13
CA ALA A 83 2.86 -10.27 -1.38
C ALA A 83 3.60 -10.55 -0.07
N LYS A 84 4.24 -11.72 -0.03
CA LYS A 84 5.15 -12.10 1.07
C LYS A 84 6.35 -11.14 1.10
N PRO A 85 6.97 -10.88 2.27
CA PRO A 85 8.13 -9.98 2.37
C PRO A 85 9.27 -10.33 1.41
N THR A 86 9.53 -11.63 1.19
CA THR A 86 10.55 -12.10 0.24
C THR A 86 10.21 -11.76 -1.21
N TYR A 87 8.94 -11.76 -1.58
CA TYR A 87 8.49 -11.38 -2.92
C TYR A 87 8.66 -9.88 -3.16
N VAL A 88 8.31 -9.05 -2.17
CA VAL A 88 8.54 -7.60 -2.24
C VAL A 88 10.03 -7.30 -2.35
N ALA A 89 10.87 -7.98 -1.55
CA ALA A 89 12.32 -7.82 -1.59
C ALA A 89 12.96 -8.24 -2.93
N GLY A 90 12.35 -9.17 -3.66
CA GLY A 90 12.75 -9.62 -4.99
C GLY A 90 12.04 -8.88 -6.14
N SER A 91 11.26 -7.84 -5.84
CA SER A 91 10.60 -6.98 -6.84
C SER A 91 11.36 -5.66 -6.99
N ASP A 92 10.97 -4.81 -7.93
CA ASP A 92 11.58 -3.49 -8.11
C ASP A 92 10.58 -2.37 -7.79
N ALA A 93 10.96 -1.48 -6.88
CA ALA A 93 10.23 -0.26 -6.59
C ALA A 93 10.48 0.75 -7.71
N GLN A 94 9.42 1.14 -8.42
CA GLN A 94 9.53 2.01 -9.60
C GLN A 94 9.55 3.49 -9.19
N PHE A 95 8.50 3.91 -8.48
CA PHE A 95 8.34 5.28 -8.01
C PHE A 95 7.34 5.32 -6.85
N SER A 96 7.36 6.42 -6.09
CA SER A 96 6.48 6.67 -4.95
C SER A 96 5.71 7.98 -5.10
N VAL A 97 4.60 8.09 -4.37
CA VAL A 97 3.80 9.32 -4.24
C VAL A 97 3.39 9.45 -2.77
N VAL A 98 3.59 10.63 -2.18
CA VAL A 98 3.03 10.97 -0.87
C VAL A 98 1.57 11.33 -1.07
N MET A 99 0.66 10.64 -0.38
CA MET A 99 -0.78 10.82 -0.53
C MET A 99 -1.33 11.78 0.51
N THR A 100 -2.40 12.49 0.15
CA THR A 100 -3.30 13.07 1.15
C THR A 100 -4.14 11.98 1.80
N ASP A 101 -4.67 12.23 3.00
CA ASP A 101 -5.58 11.29 3.67
C ASP A 101 -6.83 10.94 2.85
N GLY A 102 -7.33 11.90 2.08
CA GLY A 102 -8.46 11.68 1.16
C GLY A 102 -8.11 10.72 0.01
N GLN A 103 -6.88 10.78 -0.49
CA GLN A 103 -6.38 9.82 -1.48
C GLN A 103 -6.14 8.46 -0.85
N TYR A 104 -5.52 8.40 0.33
CA TYR A 104 -5.32 7.16 1.08
C TYR A 104 -6.66 6.44 1.32
N THR A 105 -7.68 7.16 1.79
CA THR A 105 -9.02 6.61 2.00
C THR A 105 -9.64 6.04 0.71
N GLN A 106 -9.45 6.74 -0.42
CA GLN A 106 -9.94 6.25 -1.71
C GLN A 106 -9.17 5.01 -2.19
N VAL A 107 -7.86 4.93 -1.95
CA VAL A 107 -7.08 3.72 -2.24
C VAL A 107 -7.58 2.54 -1.40
N LEU A 108 -7.90 2.74 -0.12
CA LEU A 108 -8.49 1.67 0.70
C LEU A 108 -9.86 1.21 0.18
N LYS A 109 -10.69 2.14 -0.34
CA LYS A 109 -11.97 1.78 -0.99
C LYS A 109 -11.77 0.99 -2.27
N LEU A 110 -10.74 1.31 -3.07
CA LEU A 110 -10.35 0.52 -4.24
C LEU A 110 -9.96 -0.91 -3.83
N VAL A 111 -9.14 -1.04 -2.78
CA VAL A 111 -8.74 -2.34 -2.24
C VAL A 111 -9.98 -3.14 -1.79
N ASP A 112 -10.91 -2.54 -1.04
CA ASP A 112 -12.15 -3.21 -0.64
C ASP A 112 -12.99 -3.65 -1.86
N ALA A 113 -13.15 -2.78 -2.87
CA ALA A 113 -13.94 -3.10 -4.06
C ALA A 113 -13.40 -4.31 -4.84
N TRP A 114 -12.07 -4.48 -4.88
CA TRP A 114 -11.39 -5.57 -5.59
C TRP A 114 -11.15 -6.82 -4.71
N SER A 115 -11.56 -6.79 -3.44
CA SER A 115 -11.43 -7.91 -2.52
C SER A 115 -12.35 -9.07 -2.87
N GLU A 116 -11.95 -10.30 -2.48
CA GLU A 116 -12.70 -11.52 -2.81
C GLU A 116 -14.18 -11.43 -2.39
N GLY A 117 -15.08 -11.87 -3.27
CA GLY A 117 -16.53 -11.86 -3.02
C GLY A 117 -17.24 -10.58 -3.44
N LYS A 118 -16.50 -9.57 -3.93
CA LYS A 118 -17.05 -8.33 -4.48
C LYS A 118 -17.20 -8.40 -6.00
N PRO A 119 -18.00 -7.53 -6.63
CA PRO A 119 -18.18 -7.52 -8.09
C PRO A 119 -16.86 -7.38 -8.89
N ASP A 120 -15.90 -6.59 -8.40
CA ASP A 120 -14.60 -6.39 -9.06
C ASP A 120 -13.57 -7.48 -8.72
N SER A 121 -13.96 -8.54 -8.01
CA SER A 121 -13.07 -9.69 -7.74
C SER A 121 -12.95 -10.67 -8.92
N VAL A 122 -13.24 -10.23 -10.14
CA VAL A 122 -13.15 -11.05 -11.36
C VAL A 122 -11.85 -10.71 -12.09
N TYR A 123 -10.99 -11.70 -12.31
CA TYR A 123 -9.76 -11.53 -13.06
C TYR A 123 -9.98 -11.82 -14.55
N ARG A 124 -9.52 -10.90 -15.40
CA ARG A 124 -9.46 -11.02 -16.86
C ARG A 124 -8.13 -10.49 -17.37
N LEU A 125 -7.39 -11.32 -18.09
CA LEU A 125 -6.05 -10.96 -18.58
C LEU A 125 -6.05 -9.71 -19.47
N GLY A 126 -7.14 -9.44 -20.21
CA GLY A 126 -7.24 -8.31 -21.13
C GLY A 126 -7.50 -6.96 -20.47
N ASP A 127 -8.49 -6.90 -19.59
CA ASP A 127 -9.15 -5.66 -19.16
C ASP A 127 -9.38 -5.56 -17.65
N HIS A 128 -9.02 -6.58 -16.85
CA HIS A 128 -9.20 -6.59 -15.39
C HIS A 128 -8.11 -7.44 -14.72
N ASN A 129 -6.89 -6.89 -14.63
CA ASN A 129 -5.69 -7.58 -14.16
C ASN A 129 -4.86 -6.68 -13.22
N CYS A 130 -3.68 -7.15 -12.79
CA CYS A 130 -2.79 -6.37 -11.91
C CYS A 130 -2.44 -4.96 -12.43
N VAL A 131 -2.26 -4.78 -13.75
CA VAL A 131 -1.95 -3.47 -14.34
C VAL A 131 -3.15 -2.53 -14.27
N HIS A 132 -4.36 -3.05 -14.52
CA HIS A 132 -5.59 -2.29 -14.36
C HIS A 132 -5.84 -1.89 -12.90
N PHE A 133 -5.53 -2.78 -11.95
CA PHE A 133 -5.62 -2.47 -10.53
C PHE A 133 -4.70 -1.31 -10.12
N VAL A 134 -3.41 -1.38 -10.47
CA VAL A 134 -2.47 -0.30 -10.14
C VAL A 134 -2.74 0.98 -10.93
N LYS A 135 -3.34 0.89 -12.13
CA LYS A 135 -3.82 2.04 -12.90
C LYS A 135 -4.87 2.81 -12.11
N GLU A 136 -5.83 2.13 -11.50
CA GLU A 136 -6.86 2.79 -10.68
C GLU A 136 -6.26 3.44 -9.42
N ALA A 137 -5.30 2.79 -8.76
CA ALA A 137 -4.56 3.41 -7.65
C ALA A 137 -3.78 4.66 -8.11
N ALA A 138 -3.10 4.58 -9.26
CA ALA A 138 -2.38 5.71 -9.86
C ALA A 138 -3.33 6.88 -10.20
N ARG A 139 -4.53 6.58 -10.69
CA ARG A 139 -5.59 7.57 -10.94
C ARG A 139 -6.03 8.27 -9.67
N ILE A 140 -6.25 7.51 -8.59
CA ILE A 140 -6.66 8.06 -7.28
C ILE A 140 -5.60 9.03 -6.73
N VAL A 141 -4.32 8.69 -6.84
CA VAL A 141 -3.23 9.58 -6.42
C VAL A 141 -2.92 10.69 -7.43
N GLY A 142 -3.76 10.82 -8.46
CA GLY A 142 -3.80 11.94 -9.38
C GLY A 142 -2.79 11.88 -10.52
N LEU A 143 -2.17 10.73 -10.81
CA LEU A 143 -1.20 10.60 -11.90
C LEU A 143 -1.88 10.65 -13.28
N SER A 144 -1.12 11.09 -14.28
CA SER A 144 -1.56 11.26 -15.67
C SER A 144 -0.86 10.24 -16.60
N GLY A 145 -1.27 10.19 -17.88
CA GLY A 145 -0.66 9.27 -18.85
C GLY A 145 -0.96 7.79 -18.60
N LEU A 146 -2.09 7.50 -17.96
CA LEU A 146 -2.46 6.17 -17.47
C LEU A 146 -2.97 5.21 -18.55
N ASP A 147 -3.42 5.73 -19.70
CA ASP A 147 -3.96 4.95 -20.80
C ASP A 147 -2.84 4.43 -21.71
N GLN A 148 -2.31 3.27 -21.34
CA GLN A 148 -1.20 2.60 -22.03
C GLN A 148 -1.66 1.25 -22.60
N THR A 149 -2.59 1.25 -23.56
CA THR A 149 -3.28 0.04 -24.07
C THR A 149 -2.32 -1.09 -24.48
N LYS A 150 -1.15 -0.75 -25.04
CA LYS A 150 -0.11 -1.71 -25.45
C LYS A 150 0.70 -2.32 -24.30
N LEU A 151 0.57 -1.77 -23.08
CA LEU A 151 1.35 -2.13 -21.89
C LEU A 151 0.51 -2.77 -20.78
N MET A 152 -0.81 -2.96 -20.97
CA MET A 152 -1.72 -3.50 -19.95
C MET A 152 -1.43 -4.96 -19.53
N LYS A 153 -0.43 -5.60 -20.15
CA LYS A 153 0.10 -6.93 -19.78
C LYS A 153 1.61 -6.92 -19.54
N LYS A 154 2.19 -5.73 -19.38
CA LYS A 154 3.65 -5.50 -19.23
C LYS A 154 3.89 -4.63 -18.00
N PRO A 155 3.78 -5.19 -16.78
CA PRO A 155 3.74 -4.43 -15.52
C PRO A 155 4.89 -3.43 -15.35
N ARG A 156 6.15 -3.85 -15.55
CA ARG A 156 7.30 -2.94 -15.46
C ARG A 156 7.26 -1.86 -16.53
N SER A 157 7.01 -2.22 -17.78
CA SER A 157 6.94 -1.24 -18.88
C SER A 157 5.83 -0.21 -18.65
N TYR A 158 4.67 -0.65 -18.16
CA TYR A 158 3.56 0.21 -17.80
C TYR A 158 3.96 1.23 -16.73
N LEU A 159 4.50 0.76 -15.59
CA LEU A 159 4.89 1.64 -14.49
C LEU A 159 6.02 2.60 -14.90
N LYS A 160 6.98 2.16 -15.71
CA LYS A 160 8.01 3.06 -16.25
C LYS A 160 7.41 4.16 -17.14
N ALA A 161 6.43 3.82 -17.99
CA ALA A 161 5.75 4.81 -18.82
C ALA A 161 4.95 5.82 -17.98
N VAL A 162 4.22 5.35 -16.96
CA VAL A 162 3.50 6.24 -16.03
C VAL A 162 4.47 7.13 -15.25
N GLY A 163 5.56 6.58 -14.71
CA GLY A 163 6.57 7.38 -14.01
C GLY A 163 7.18 8.47 -14.90
N ALA A 164 7.53 8.12 -16.14
CA ALA A 164 8.06 9.09 -17.11
C ALA A 164 7.05 10.18 -17.51
N ALA A 165 5.76 9.86 -17.55
CA ALA A 165 4.70 10.83 -17.83
C ALA A 165 4.40 11.79 -16.64
N ASN A 166 4.98 11.54 -15.47
CA ASN A 166 4.69 12.27 -14.24
C ASN A 166 5.96 12.78 -13.55
N ILE A 167 6.98 13.16 -14.32
CA ILE A 167 8.20 13.79 -13.80
C ILE A 167 7.83 15.04 -12.98
N GLY A 168 8.44 15.17 -11.80
CA GLY A 168 8.15 16.24 -10.84
C GLY A 168 6.88 16.02 -10.00
N ARG A 169 6.08 15.00 -10.31
CA ARG A 169 4.89 14.60 -9.52
C ARG A 169 5.05 13.28 -8.78
N VAL A 170 6.04 12.48 -9.17
CA VAL A 170 6.44 11.25 -8.49
C VAL A 170 7.82 11.42 -7.88
N ILE A 171 8.08 10.66 -6.82
CA ILE A 171 9.43 10.44 -6.30
C ILE A 171 10.01 9.25 -7.08
N PRO A 172 10.97 9.47 -7.99
CA PRO A 172 11.59 8.37 -8.72
C PRO A 172 12.37 7.49 -7.74
N VAL A 173 12.17 6.18 -7.83
CA VAL A 173 12.87 5.20 -6.98
C VAL A 173 13.81 4.37 -7.85
N GLY A 174 13.27 3.59 -8.79
CA GLY A 174 14.05 2.80 -9.74
C GLY A 174 15.05 1.82 -9.09
N MET A 175 14.73 1.28 -7.92
CA MET A 175 15.63 0.42 -7.13
C MET A 175 15.10 -1.00 -6.99
N HIS A 176 16.03 -1.95 -6.91
CA HIS A 176 15.71 -3.32 -6.51
C HIS A 176 15.19 -3.34 -5.06
N GLY A 177 14.20 -4.18 -4.81
CA GLY A 177 13.37 -4.15 -3.60
C GLY A 177 14.16 -4.30 -2.32
N LYS A 178 15.12 -5.24 -2.27
CA LYS A 178 16.04 -5.36 -1.14
C LYS A 178 16.76 -4.04 -0.81
N ALA A 179 17.25 -3.33 -1.82
CA ALA A 179 17.96 -2.07 -1.62
C ALA A 179 17.01 -0.95 -1.18
N TYR A 180 15.83 -0.86 -1.83
CA TYR A 180 14.83 0.13 -1.45
C TYR A 180 14.32 -0.08 -0.02
N LEU A 181 13.93 -1.30 0.36
CA LEU A 181 13.47 -1.62 1.70
C LEU A 181 14.51 -1.29 2.77
N ALA A 182 15.80 -1.53 2.49
CA ALA A 182 16.89 -1.18 3.39
C ALA A 182 17.09 0.35 3.55
N SER A 183 16.65 1.15 2.57
CA SER A 183 16.70 2.61 2.63
C SER A 183 15.55 3.25 3.39
N LEU A 184 14.49 2.48 3.69
CA LEU A 184 13.29 3.02 4.35
C LEU A 184 13.53 3.27 5.83
N ALA A 185 13.14 4.46 6.28
CA ALA A 185 13.08 4.76 7.71
C ALA A 185 12.04 3.88 8.43
N PRO A 186 12.25 3.56 9.73
CA PRO A 186 11.23 2.94 10.56
C PRO A 186 9.94 3.77 10.60
N ILE A 187 8.78 3.11 10.64
CA ILE A 187 7.52 3.81 10.90
C ILE A 187 7.43 4.03 12.40
N VAL A 188 7.50 5.29 12.81
CA VAL A 188 7.36 5.67 14.21
C VAL A 188 5.96 6.27 14.39
N PRO A 189 5.09 5.68 15.23
CA PRO A 189 3.80 6.28 15.55
C PRO A 189 3.99 7.66 16.16
N VAL A 190 3.19 8.63 15.73
CA VAL A 190 3.12 9.95 16.37
C VAL A 190 2.61 9.74 17.79
N GLY A 191 3.44 9.98 18.81
CA GLY A 191 3.06 9.88 20.22
C GLY A 191 3.63 8.69 21.02
N ALA A 192 4.62 7.95 20.50
CA ALA A 192 5.35 6.98 21.32
C ALA A 192 6.28 7.68 22.34
N VAL A 193 5.68 8.30 23.36
CA VAL A 193 6.32 8.46 24.67
C VAL A 193 6.49 7.04 25.23
N PRO A 194 7.65 6.63 25.75
CA PRO A 194 7.82 5.29 26.31
C PRO A 194 7.02 5.21 27.62
N ALA A 195 5.76 4.80 27.51
CA ALA A 195 4.98 4.35 28.65
C ALA A 195 5.16 2.84 28.77
N THR A 196 5.88 2.44 29.81
CA THR A 196 5.83 1.13 30.43
C THR A 196 4.40 0.55 30.44
N SER A 197 4.34 -0.78 30.25
CA SER A 197 3.24 -1.70 30.58
C SER A 197 2.13 -1.94 29.54
N ALA A 198 2.21 -3.14 28.95
CA ALA A 198 1.16 -4.13 28.76
C ALA A 198 -0.12 -3.80 27.93
N SER A 199 -0.27 -4.65 26.89
CA SER A 199 -1.52 -5.20 26.36
C SER A 199 -2.39 -4.33 25.45
N ALA A 200 -2.13 -4.43 24.14
CA ALA A 200 -3.14 -4.22 23.10
C ALA A 200 -2.87 -5.10 21.88
N VAL A 201 -2.93 -6.43 22.06
CA VAL A 201 -3.05 -7.41 20.97
C VAL A 201 -4.35 -8.19 21.21
N ALA A 202 -5.50 -7.55 20.97
CA ALA A 202 -6.81 -8.22 21.09
C ALA A 202 -7.93 -7.62 20.21
N ALA A 203 -7.71 -6.51 19.50
CA ALA A 203 -8.82 -5.76 18.91
C ALA A 203 -9.15 -6.09 17.43
N TYR A 204 -8.52 -7.09 16.81
CA TYR A 204 -8.84 -7.48 15.41
C TYR A 204 -9.64 -8.78 15.27
N GLN A 205 -9.96 -9.47 16.38
CA GLN A 205 -10.59 -10.80 16.35
C GLN A 205 -12.03 -10.84 16.90
N SER A 206 -12.55 -9.73 17.42
CA SER A 206 -13.89 -9.69 18.03
C SER A 206 -14.98 -9.07 17.16
N ALA A 207 -14.65 -8.51 15.99
CA ALA A 207 -15.63 -7.89 15.09
C ALA A 207 -16.40 -8.89 14.22
N THR A 208 -15.99 -10.17 14.19
CA THR A 208 -16.61 -11.22 13.35
C THR A 208 -17.48 -12.21 14.11
N ALA A 209 -17.52 -12.16 15.45
CA ALA A 209 -18.33 -13.09 16.26
C ALA A 209 -19.73 -12.55 16.66
N ALA A 210 -20.03 -11.28 16.41
CA ALA A 210 -21.28 -10.64 16.87
C ALA A 210 -22.43 -10.62 15.83
N LEU A 211 -22.27 -11.26 14.67
CA LEU A 211 -23.25 -11.24 13.58
C LEU A 211 -23.94 -12.58 13.29
N THR A 212 -23.79 -13.58 14.16
CA THR A 212 -24.44 -14.89 14.00
C THR A 212 -25.05 -15.38 15.31
N GLN A 213 -26.17 -14.77 15.72
CA GLN A 213 -27.17 -15.49 16.51
C GLN A 213 -28.59 -15.20 15.98
N PRO A 214 -29.37 -16.24 15.61
CA PRO A 214 -30.75 -16.10 15.18
C PRO A 214 -31.69 -15.95 16.39
N THR A 215 -32.53 -14.92 16.39
CA THR A 215 -33.62 -14.73 17.35
C THR A 215 -34.70 -15.79 17.13
N SER A 216 -34.80 -16.77 18.03
CA SER A 216 -35.95 -17.68 18.12
C SER A 216 -36.93 -17.12 19.15
N ALA A 217 -38.07 -16.59 18.69
CA ALA A 217 -39.21 -16.27 19.54
C ALA A 217 -40.13 -17.51 19.62
N SER A 218 -40.56 -17.87 20.83
CA SER A 218 -41.56 -18.93 21.08
C SER A 218 -42.74 -18.35 21.87
N PRO A 219 -43.98 -18.77 21.61
CA PRO A 219 -45.19 -18.06 22.06
C PRO A 219 -45.70 -18.57 23.41
N ARG A 220 -46.53 -17.74 24.06
CA ARG A 220 -47.60 -18.16 24.98
C ARG A 220 -48.92 -17.60 24.47
#